data_AF-A0AAU4PEI0-F1
#
_entry.id   AF-A0AAU4PEI0-F1
#
_cell.length_a   1.000
_cell.length_b   1.000
_cell.length_c   1.000
_cell.angle_alpha   90.00
_cell.angle_beta   90.00
_cell.angle_gamma   90.00
#
_symmetry.space_group_name_H-M   'P 1'
#
loop_
_entity.id
_entity.type
_entity.pdbx_description
1 polymer ?
#
loop_
_entity_poly.entity_id
_entity_poly.type
_entity_poly.pdbx_seq_one_letter_code
_entity_poly.pdbx_strand_id
1 'polypeptide(L)' 'MELHWRKASFSADTGACVELAELDGEILLRESDDPGVVVRTTKGKLAAFLDGAKAGEFDDLV' A
#
# COMPACT_ATOMS: atom_id res chain seq x y z
N MET A 1 5.06 -12.58 15.86
CA MET A 1 4.05 -11.51 15.69
C MET A 1 3.45 -11.69 14.32
N GLU A 2 2.14 -11.85 14.24
CA GLU A 2 1.44 -11.99 12.95
C GLU A 2 1.17 -10.59 12.39
N LEU A 3 1.45 -10.40 11.10
CA LEU A 3 1.18 -9.13 10.43
C LEU A 3 -0.29 -9.09 10.00
N HIS A 4 -1.02 -8.09 10.49
CA HIS A 4 -2.41 -7.87 10.10
C HIS A 4 -2.47 -7.06 8.81
N TRP A 5 -2.49 -7.77 7.67
CA TRP A 5 -2.63 -7.16 6.36
C TRP A 5 -4.07 -6.71 6.09
N ARG A 6 -4.22 -5.45 5.67
CA ARG A 6 -5.49 -4.86 5.27
C ARG A 6 -5.47 -4.61 3.77
N LYS A 7 -6.37 -5.30 3.06
CA LYS A 7 -6.60 -5.13 1.63
C LYS A 7 -7.35 -3.83 1.32
N ALA A 8 -7.06 -3.21 0.18
CA ALA A 8 -7.80 -2.05 -0.30
C ALA A 8 -9.30 -2.40 -0.52
N SER A 9 -10.20 -1.48 -0.16
CA SER A 9 -11.66 -1.72 -0.26
C SER A 9 -12.20 -1.75 -1.69
N PHE A 10 -11.44 -1.22 -2.65
CA PHE A 10 -11.81 -1.20 -4.08
C PHE A 10 -11.32 -2.44 -4.83
N SER A 11 -10.76 -3.41 -4.11
CA SER A 11 -10.29 -4.68 -4.65
C SER A 11 -11.47 -5.52 -5.14
N ALA A 12 -11.43 -5.93 -6.41
CA ALA A 12 -12.29 -7.00 -6.90
C ALA A 12 -11.72 -8.37 -6.49
N ASP A 13 -12.54 -9.43 -6.53
CA ASP A 13 -12.12 -10.81 -6.22
C ASP A 13 -11.17 -11.43 -7.28
N THR A 14 -10.59 -10.59 -8.15
CA THR A 14 -9.82 -11.00 -9.33
C THR A 14 -8.30 -10.94 -9.14
N GLY A 15 -7.80 -10.67 -7.92
CA GLY A 15 -6.36 -10.56 -7.64
C GLY A 15 -5.80 -9.14 -7.83
N ALA A 16 -4.48 -8.98 -7.79
CA ALA A 16 -3.75 -7.72 -7.97
C ALA A 16 -4.02 -6.61 -6.91
N CYS A 17 -4.31 -6.99 -5.67
CA CYS A 17 -4.77 -6.07 -4.64
C CYS A 17 -3.61 -5.50 -3.81
N VAL A 18 -3.58 -4.19 -3.63
CA VAL A 18 -2.65 -3.55 -2.70
C VAL A 18 -3.09 -3.81 -1.26
N GLU A 19 -2.16 -4.26 -0.42
CA GLU A 19 -2.35 -4.52 1.01
C GLU A 19 -1.38 -3.69 1.86
N LEU A 20 -1.85 -3.27 3.03
CA LEU A 20 -1.10 -2.47 4.00
C LEU A 20 -1.04 -3.18 5.36
N ALA A 21 0.10 -3.16 6.03
CA ALA A 21 0.22 -3.59 7.43
C ALA A 21 1.08 -2.60 8.23
N GLU A 22 0.89 -2.55 9.55
CA GLU A 22 1.76 -1.79 10.46
C GLU A 22 2.70 -2.76 11.19
N LEU A 23 3.98 -2.41 11.26
CA LEU A 23 5.00 -3.16 11.99
C LEU A 23 5.99 -2.18 12.62
N ASP A 24 6.14 -2.22 13.93
CA ASP A 24 7.12 -1.42 14.68
C ASP A 24 7.11 0.09 14.33
N GLY A 25 5.93 0.65 14.05
CA GLY A 25 5.73 2.06 13.68
C GLY A 25 5.96 2.38 12.21
N GLU A 26 6.39 1.41 11.41
CA GLU A 26 6.46 1.50 9.95
C GLU A 26 5.19 0.98 9.29
N ILE A 27 5.02 1.34 8.01
CA ILE A 27 3.98 0.80 7.14
C ILE A 27 4.63 -0.09 6.10
N LEU A 28 4.09 -1.29 5.97
CA LEU A 28 4.42 -2.26 4.94
C LEU A 28 3.36 -2.18 3.85
N LEU A 29 3.80 -2.17 2.60
CA LEU A 29 2.96 -2.22 1.41
C LEU A 29 3.38 -3.44 0.59
N ARG A 30 2.41 -4.22 0.12
CA ARG A 30 2.64 -5.32 -0.82
C ARG A 30 1.48 -5.47 -1.78
N GLU A 31 1.68 -6.27 -2.81
CA GLU A 31 0.62 -6.77 -3.67
C GLU A 31 0.27 -8.20 -3.21
N SER A 32 -1.01 -8.57 -3.27
CA SER A 32 -1.53 -9.85 -2.77
C SER A 32 -1.06 -11.09 -3.55
N ASP A 33 -0.85 -10.98 -4.86
CA ASP A 33 -0.40 -12.06 -5.76
C ASP A 33 1.14 -12.21 -5.75
N ASP A 34 1.88 -11.18 -5.35
CA ASP A 34 3.32 -11.23 -5.04
C ASP A 34 3.65 -10.79 -3.60
N PRO A 35 3.28 -11.59 -2.58
CA PRO A 35 3.41 -11.21 -1.18
C PRO A 35 4.85 -11.20 -0.65
N GLY A 36 5.82 -11.65 -1.46
CA GLY A 36 7.24 -11.68 -1.12
C GLY A 36 7.93 -10.33 -1.28
N VAL A 37 7.36 -9.43 -2.10
CA VAL A 37 7.89 -8.09 -2.34
C VAL A 37 7.18 -7.10 -1.42
N VAL A 38 7.91 -6.61 -0.41
CA VAL A 38 7.38 -5.68 0.59
C VAL A 38 8.13 -4.35 0.51
N VAL A 39 7.40 -3.30 0.18
CA VAL A 39 7.88 -1.92 0.31
C VAL A 39 7.68 -1.47 1.76
N ARG A 40 8.77 -1.03 2.41
CA ARG A 40 8.72 -0.41 3.73
C ARG A 40 8.69 1.10 3.62
N THR A 41 7.80 1.73 4.37
CA THR A 41 7.68 3.18 4.44
C THR A 41 7.26 3.63 5.83
N THR A 42 7.15 4.94 6.02
CA THR A 42 6.65 5.53 7.27
C THR A 42 5.23 6.04 7.09
N LYS A 43 4.49 6.22 8.18
CA LYS A 43 3.16 6.84 8.15
C LYS A 43 3.17 8.21 7.44
N GLY A 44 4.18 9.04 7.72
CA GLY A 44 4.33 10.36 7.09
C GLY A 44 4.59 10.31 5.59
N LYS A 45 5.46 9.40 5.13
CA LYS A 45 5.73 9.21 3.69
C LYS A 45 4.51 8.65 2.96
N LEU A 46 3.78 7.72 3.57
CA LEU A 46 2.54 7.21 2.98
C LEU A 46 1.47 8.31 2.88
N ALA A 47 1.32 9.14 3.91
CA ALA A 47 0.40 10.27 3.87
C ALA A 47 0.74 11.24 2.73
N ALA A 48 2.01 11.65 2.62
CA ALA A 48 2.47 12.54 1.55
C ALA A 48 2.25 11.92 0.15
N PHE A 49 2.50 10.62 -0.02
CA PHE A 49 2.22 9.92 -1.27
C PHE A 49 0.74 9.94 -1.63
N LEU A 50 -0.15 9.66 -0.65
CA LEU A 50 -1.59 9.69 -0.86
C LEU A 50 -2.10 11.10 -1.22
N ASP A 51 -1.52 12.15 -0.61
CA ASP A 51 -1.88 13.53 -0.91
C ASP A 51 -1.46 13.90 -2.35
N GLY A 52 -0.24 13.56 -2.76
CA GLY A 52 0.24 13.79 -4.13
C GLY A 52 -0.55 12.99 -5.18
N ALA A 53 -0.84 11.72 -4.91
CA ALA A 53 -1.65 10.89 -5.79
C ALA A 53 -3.08 11.44 -5.96
N LYS A 54 -3.71 11.94 -4.90
CA LYS A 54 -5.02 12.60 -4.99
C LYS A 54 -4.98 13.95 -5.70
N ALA A 55 -3.84 14.64 -5.68
CA ALA A 55 -3.61 15.87 -6.43
C ALA A 55 -3.29 15.63 -7.91
N GLY A 56 -3.18 14.37 -8.34
CA GLY A 56 -2.84 13.99 -9.71
C GLY A 56 -1.37 14.14 -10.05
N GLU A 57 -0.46 14.18 -9.05
CA GLU A 57 0.98 14.35 -9.27
C GLU A 57 1.63 13.22 -10.08
N PHE A 58 0.94 12.08 -10.23
CA PHE A 58 1.44 10.86 -10.87
C PHE A 58 0.54 10.38 -12.02
N ASP A 59 -0.42 11.18 -12.46
CA ASP A 59 -1.39 10.78 -13.50
C ASP A 59 -0.73 10.59 -14.88
N ASP A 60 0.47 11.12 -15.08
CA ASP A 60 1.27 10.93 -16.31
C ASP A 60 1.89 9.51 -16.42
N LEU A 61 1.82 8.71 -15.36
CA LEU A 61 2.35 7.35 -15.31
C LEU A 61 1.33 6.26 -15.68
N VAL A 62 0.05 6.59 -15.90
CA VAL A 62 -1.06 5.61 -16.06
C VAL A 62 -1.96 5.89 -17.27
#